data_AF-A0A6N8BH68-F1
#
_entry.id   AF-A0A6N8BH68-F1
#
_cell.length_a   1.000
_cell.length_b   1.000
_cell.length_c   1.000
_cell.angle_alpha   90.00
_cell.angle_beta   90.00
_cell.angle_gamma   90.00
#
_symmetry.space_group_name_H-M   'P 1'
#
loop_
_entity.id
_entity.type
_entity.pdbx_description
1 polymer ?
#
loop_
_entity_poly.entity_id
_entity_poly.type
_entity_poly.pdbx_seq_one_letter_code
_entity_poly.pdbx_strand_id
1 'polypeptide(L)'
;MKRTVMMILVLVSLLLVTNVAFAAAPGFKLGNEVLMENRDYHKLIEGKRVGLITNQSGINSKGESTIDVLLGDSTTKLVALYGPEHGLDGTTPAGKYVSSYMHPDLGIPVFSLYGPNRMPTKEMLAGVDVLIFDVQDIGARTYTYKSTLNYCMVAAQKYNKPIIVLDRPNPVGGAIVEGPVLEDRFKSFVGIDNMPMAHGMTAGELAKFFNRKIGADLTVVPMEGYGREMIYQDTGLEWKATSPNIPNLKSVFGYMATGLGEGTGIRQRDQFQWIGGRGIDSWRYAELLNRAGLSGVNFIADPRGEEGGVKLQITDYHQFNPAKSGIYALAYARQLTGFNVPKSGNSVVMFDKVMGTDKFGRYLEEWLSPQEIEARYTPALEEFKKLRDQYLIYGYNPGEPAGGAQIKVLVDGEQVKFDAAPYIDASDRTMVPLRAILEALGARVDYDSDARDITVTRQGKTVHFALNSSVAEVNGDSRIMDTTPVIKNSRTMVPLRYLGEFFDCSVVWKPSLRAVEITTG
;
A
#
# COMPACT_ATOMS: atom_id res chain seq x y z
N MET A 1 -30.44 -60.53 48.94
CA MET A 1 -29.80 -61.85 48.69
C MET A 1 -29.34 -61.90 47.24
N LYS A 2 -28.09 -62.36 47.00
CA LYS A 2 -27.38 -62.62 45.73
C LYS A 2 -26.96 -61.34 44.96
N ARG A 3 -25.74 -60.78 45.16
CA ARG A 3 -24.38 -61.16 44.69
C ARG A 3 -24.31 -61.47 43.19
N THR A 4 -23.37 -60.80 42.49
CA THR A 4 -22.50 -61.17 41.33
C THR A 4 -22.44 -59.94 40.38
N VAL A 5 -21.34 -59.34 39.91
CA VAL A 5 -19.88 -59.54 40.01
C VAL A 5 -19.19 -58.19 39.68
N MET A 6 -18.03 -57.99 40.31
CA MET A 6 -17.09 -56.90 40.13
C MET A 6 -16.26 -57.12 38.85
N MET A 7 -16.20 -56.13 37.94
CA MET A 7 -15.15 -56.09 36.91
C MET A 7 -14.59 -54.67 36.80
N ILE A 8 -13.42 -54.52 37.42
CA ILE A 8 -12.51 -53.40 37.27
C ILE A 8 -11.92 -53.48 35.87
N LEU A 9 -12.11 -52.44 35.06
CA LEU A 9 -11.32 -52.23 33.85
C LEU A 9 -10.71 -50.83 33.94
N VAL A 10 -9.43 -50.85 34.31
CA VAL A 10 -8.50 -49.72 34.24
C VAL A 10 -8.26 -49.43 32.76
N LEU A 11 -8.79 -48.30 32.28
CA LEU A 11 -8.33 -47.66 31.06
C LEU A 11 -8.24 -46.16 31.33
N VAL A 12 -7.16 -45.77 31.99
CA VAL A 12 -6.67 -44.38 31.99
C VAL A 12 -5.97 -44.20 30.64
N SER A 13 -6.73 -43.87 29.60
CA SER A 13 -6.19 -43.34 28.37
C SER A 13 -5.77 -41.89 28.62
N LEU A 14 -4.44 -41.68 28.64
CA LEU A 14 -3.80 -40.38 28.53
C LEU A 14 -4.31 -39.67 27.25
N LEU A 15 -5.29 -38.78 27.40
CA LEU A 15 -5.57 -37.73 26.44
C LEU A 15 -4.75 -36.50 26.86
N LEU A 16 -3.45 -36.54 26.54
CA LEU A 16 -2.64 -35.32 26.42
C LEU A 16 -3.13 -34.60 25.16
N VAL A 17 -4.21 -33.82 25.30
CA VAL A 17 -4.54 -32.78 24.33
C VAL A 17 -3.49 -31.69 24.54
N THR A 18 -2.41 -31.74 23.76
CA THR A 18 -1.53 -30.59 23.59
C THR A 18 -2.39 -29.49 22.97
N ASN A 19 -2.79 -28.50 23.77
CA ASN A 19 -3.24 -27.22 23.28
C ASN A 19 -2.08 -26.57 22.55
N VAL A 20 -1.90 -26.91 21.27
CA VAL A 20 -1.16 -26.08 20.35
C VAL A 20 -2.03 -24.85 20.18
N ALA A 21 -1.76 -23.81 20.98
CA ALA A 21 -2.28 -22.50 20.73
C ALA A 21 -1.79 -22.11 19.34
N PHE A 22 -2.66 -22.20 18.35
CA PHE A 22 -2.42 -21.53 17.07
C PHE A 22 -2.26 -20.05 17.41
N ALA A 23 -1.04 -19.55 17.33
CA ALA A 23 -0.81 -18.11 17.33
C ALA A 23 -1.67 -17.57 16.17
N ALA A 24 -2.67 -16.75 16.50
CA ALA A 24 -3.44 -16.03 15.50
C ALA A 24 -2.46 -15.32 14.57
N ALA A 25 -2.75 -15.29 13.27
CA ALA A 25 -2.00 -14.47 12.33
C ALA A 25 -1.84 -13.07 12.96
N PRO A 26 -0.65 -12.44 12.93
CA PRO A 26 -0.46 -11.13 13.51
C PRO A 26 -1.54 -10.20 12.94
N GLY A 27 -2.40 -9.68 13.82
CA GLY A 27 -3.57 -8.91 13.43
C GLY A 27 -3.16 -7.68 12.64
N PHE A 28 -3.90 -7.38 11.58
CA PHE A 28 -3.77 -6.12 10.85
C PHE A 28 -4.06 -4.95 11.80
N LYS A 29 -3.19 -3.94 11.84
CA LYS A 29 -3.40 -2.71 12.64
C LYS A 29 -3.18 -1.47 11.81
N LEU A 30 -4.07 -0.50 11.98
CA LEU A 30 -3.96 0.82 11.38
C LEU A 30 -2.91 1.68 12.11
N GLY A 31 -2.42 2.73 11.45
CA GLY A 31 -1.46 3.66 12.06
C GLY A 31 -2.00 4.33 13.33
N ASN A 32 -3.31 4.52 13.46
CA ASN A 32 -3.92 5.06 14.69
C ASN A 32 -3.90 4.08 15.86
N GLU A 33 -3.98 2.77 15.62
CA GLU A 33 -3.82 1.75 16.66
C GLU A 33 -2.35 1.63 17.06
N VAL A 34 -1.45 1.62 16.08
CA VAL A 34 0.00 1.57 16.31
C VAL A 34 0.48 2.79 17.09
N LEU A 35 -0.08 3.99 16.83
CA LEU A 35 0.23 5.19 17.62
C LEU A 35 -0.08 5.00 19.10
N MET A 36 -1.23 4.39 19.42
CA MET A 36 -1.69 4.24 20.81
C MET A 36 -1.01 3.08 21.54
N GLU A 37 -0.73 1.99 20.84
CA GLU A 37 -0.18 0.78 21.44
C GLU A 37 1.35 0.77 21.53
N ASN A 38 2.04 1.45 20.60
CA ASN A 38 3.49 1.48 20.55
C ASN A 38 4.04 2.71 21.29
N ARG A 39 4.76 2.46 22.38
CA ARG A 39 5.34 3.50 23.25
C ARG A 39 6.26 4.48 22.52
N ASP A 40 6.98 4.04 21.48
CA ASP A 40 7.89 4.90 20.72
C ASP A 40 7.15 5.91 19.85
N TYR A 41 5.95 5.58 19.38
CA TYR A 41 5.08 6.52 18.67
C TYR A 41 4.23 7.34 19.65
N HIS A 42 3.66 6.71 20.67
CA HIS A 42 2.79 7.38 21.64
C HIS A 42 3.47 8.58 22.33
N LYS A 43 4.75 8.43 22.70
CA LYS A 43 5.52 9.52 23.34
C LYS A 43 5.62 10.80 22.49
N LEU A 44 5.35 10.74 21.19
CA LEU A 44 5.36 11.90 20.30
C LEU A 44 4.20 12.86 20.57
N ILE A 45 3.10 12.38 21.15
CA ILE A 45 1.88 13.17 21.42
C ILE A 45 1.67 13.47 22.92
N GLU A 46 2.49 12.88 23.80
CA GLU A 46 2.43 13.09 25.25
C GLU A 46 2.75 14.54 25.64
N GLY A 47 1.87 15.13 26.44
CA GLY A 47 1.95 16.53 26.88
C GLY A 47 1.75 17.54 25.75
N LYS A 48 1.33 17.11 24.55
CA LYS A 48 1.15 17.99 23.39
C LYS A 48 -0.29 18.42 23.21
N ARG A 49 -0.48 19.64 22.69
CA ARG A 49 -1.74 20.09 22.12
C ARG A 49 -1.86 19.61 20.69
N VAL A 50 -2.73 18.63 20.46
CA VAL A 50 -2.90 17.96 19.17
C VAL A 50 -3.95 18.69 18.33
N GLY A 51 -3.59 18.96 17.07
CA GLY A 51 -4.53 19.32 16.02
C GLY A 51 -4.77 18.12 15.09
N LEU A 52 -6.00 17.64 14.98
CA LEU A 52 -6.32 16.42 14.22
C LEU A 52 -6.98 16.77 12.87
N ILE A 53 -6.32 16.42 11.77
CA ILE A 53 -6.89 16.40 10.43
C ILE A 53 -7.56 15.05 10.22
N THR A 54 -8.89 15.02 10.21
CA THR A 54 -9.66 13.78 10.14
C THR A 54 -11.03 13.99 9.51
N ASN A 55 -11.78 12.91 9.35
CA ASN A 55 -13.20 12.88 9.04
C ASN A 55 -13.80 11.56 9.57
N GLN A 56 -15.01 11.20 9.14
CA GLN A 56 -15.74 10.02 9.57
C GLN A 56 -15.01 8.70 9.32
N SER A 57 -14.01 8.68 8.42
CA SER A 57 -13.18 7.51 8.14
C SER A 57 -12.00 7.33 9.10
N GLY A 58 -11.72 8.34 9.93
CA GLY A 58 -10.73 8.29 11.00
C GLY A 58 -11.20 7.41 12.16
N ILE A 59 -11.34 6.11 11.91
CA ILE A 59 -11.74 5.09 12.90
C ILE A 59 -10.69 3.98 12.98
N ASN A 60 -10.58 3.29 14.11
CA ASN A 60 -9.73 2.10 14.31
C ASN A 60 -10.44 0.80 13.86
N SER A 61 -9.80 -0.35 14.03
CA SER A 61 -10.38 -1.65 13.65
C SER A 61 -11.65 -2.04 14.41
N LYS A 62 -11.92 -1.38 15.55
CA LYS A 62 -13.12 -1.56 16.38
C LYS A 62 -14.24 -0.56 16.03
N GLY A 63 -14.01 0.33 15.08
CA GLY A 63 -14.95 1.38 14.69
C GLY A 63 -14.96 2.60 15.60
N GLU A 64 -14.02 2.71 16.54
CA GLU A 64 -13.90 3.87 17.44
C GLU A 64 -13.21 5.02 16.70
N SER A 65 -13.75 6.24 16.85
CA SER A 65 -13.20 7.45 16.21
C SER A 65 -11.83 7.81 16.81
N THR A 66 -10.90 8.23 15.96
CA THR A 66 -9.61 8.80 16.39
C THR A 66 -9.81 10.05 17.25
N ILE A 67 -10.93 10.77 17.07
CA ILE A 67 -11.33 11.86 17.98
C ILE A 67 -11.53 11.31 19.40
N ASP A 68 -12.34 10.26 19.54
CA ASP A 68 -12.70 9.68 20.84
C ASP A 68 -11.50 9.00 21.50
N VAL A 69 -10.67 8.30 20.70
CA VAL A 69 -9.44 7.67 21.17
C VAL A 69 -8.47 8.70 21.75
N LEU A 70 -8.26 9.84 21.09
CA LEU A 70 -7.40 10.91 21.62
C LEU A 70 -8.01 11.64 22.82
N LEU A 71 -9.34 11.75 22.91
CA LEU A 71 -10.01 12.31 24.09
C LEU A 71 -9.91 11.37 25.30
N GLY A 72 -9.85 10.06 25.08
CA GLY A 72 -9.68 9.06 26.12
C GLY A 72 -8.25 8.97 26.67
N ASP A 73 -7.25 9.50 25.95
CA ASP A 73 -5.87 9.53 26.41
C ASP A 73 -5.59 10.75 27.31
N SER A 74 -5.48 10.48 28.61
CA SER A 74 -5.18 11.49 29.63
C SER A 74 -3.80 12.17 29.50
N THR A 75 -2.90 11.63 28.66
CA THR A 75 -1.55 12.16 28.49
C THR A 75 -1.43 13.18 27.38
N THR A 76 -2.42 13.30 26.49
CA THR A 76 -2.45 14.26 25.38
C THR A 76 -3.63 15.22 25.51
N LYS A 77 -3.67 16.28 24.68
CA LYS A 77 -4.79 17.23 24.66
C LYS A 77 -5.20 17.55 23.23
N LEU A 78 -6.36 17.05 22.80
CA LEU A 78 -6.98 17.46 21.53
C LEU A 78 -7.50 18.90 21.64
N VAL A 79 -7.05 19.80 20.76
CA VAL A 79 -7.39 21.24 20.83
C VAL A 79 -8.00 21.82 19.56
N ALA A 80 -7.92 21.11 18.42
CA ALA A 80 -8.50 21.55 17.17
C ALA A 80 -8.76 20.37 16.23
N LEU A 81 -9.80 20.49 15.41
CA LEU A 81 -10.12 19.57 14.33
C LEU A 81 -10.02 20.28 12.99
N TYR A 82 -9.59 19.57 11.95
CA TYR A 82 -9.50 20.09 10.58
C TYR A 82 -10.20 19.12 9.62
N GLY A 83 -11.36 19.53 9.12
CA GLY A 83 -12.16 18.73 8.18
C GLY A 83 -11.75 18.98 6.73
N PRO A 84 -11.51 17.93 5.91
CA PRO A 84 -11.21 18.06 4.49
C PRO A 84 -12.48 18.39 3.66
N GLU A 85 -12.43 18.17 2.34
CA GLU A 85 -13.65 18.08 1.51
C GLU A 85 -14.65 17.11 2.15
N HIS A 86 -15.95 17.39 2.02
CA HIS A 86 -17.06 16.67 2.68
C HIS A 86 -17.23 16.89 4.21
N GLY A 87 -16.29 17.56 4.89
CA GLY A 87 -16.39 17.90 6.32
C GLY A 87 -15.99 16.75 7.25
N LEU A 88 -16.31 16.87 8.54
CA LEU A 88 -15.98 15.85 9.54
C LEU A 88 -16.87 14.60 9.45
N ASP A 89 -18.12 14.73 8.99
CA ASP A 89 -19.08 13.62 8.90
C ASP A 89 -19.14 12.97 7.51
N GLY A 90 -18.54 13.61 6.51
CA GLY A 90 -18.47 13.12 5.13
C GLY A 90 -19.77 13.19 4.35
N THR A 91 -20.78 13.90 4.86
CA THR A 91 -22.12 13.94 4.24
C THR A 91 -22.27 15.09 3.26
N THR A 92 -21.39 16.09 3.32
CA THR A 92 -21.49 17.29 2.49
C THR A 92 -21.22 16.93 1.01
N PRO A 93 -22.07 17.33 0.04
CA PRO A 93 -21.87 17.01 -1.37
C PRO A 93 -20.55 17.56 -1.95
N ALA A 94 -20.02 16.89 -2.97
CA ALA A 94 -18.83 17.34 -3.70
C ALA A 94 -18.99 18.77 -4.24
N GLY A 95 -17.93 19.58 -4.12
CA GLY A 95 -17.95 21.00 -4.51
C GLY A 95 -18.69 21.94 -3.55
N LYS A 96 -19.38 21.42 -2.51
CA LYS A 96 -19.89 22.22 -1.38
C LYS A 96 -18.91 22.17 -0.21
N TYR A 97 -18.94 23.16 0.67
CA TYR A 97 -18.11 23.19 1.87
C TYR A 97 -18.94 23.57 3.11
N VAL A 98 -18.47 23.12 4.26
CA VAL A 98 -18.98 23.51 5.58
C VAL A 98 -18.10 24.64 6.11
N SER A 99 -18.66 25.70 6.66
CA SER A 99 -17.89 26.76 7.30
C SER A 99 -17.28 26.28 8.62
N SER A 100 -16.14 26.85 9.03
CA SER A 100 -15.56 26.56 10.35
C SER A 100 -16.52 26.89 11.49
N TYR A 101 -16.49 26.10 12.56
CA TYR A 101 -17.40 26.20 13.71
C TYR A 101 -16.73 25.77 15.00
N MET A 102 -17.38 25.97 16.15
CA MET A 102 -16.96 25.39 17.42
C MET A 102 -17.68 24.05 17.61
N HIS A 103 -16.95 22.98 17.88
CA HIS A 103 -17.55 21.68 18.13
C HIS A 103 -18.53 21.78 19.31
N PRO A 104 -19.81 21.40 19.15
CA PRO A 104 -20.84 21.65 20.15
C PRO A 104 -20.54 20.98 21.49
N ASP A 105 -20.06 19.72 21.45
CA ASP A 105 -19.81 18.95 22.66
C ASP A 105 -18.40 19.16 23.25
N LEU A 106 -17.39 19.28 22.38
CA LEU A 106 -15.98 19.35 22.79
C LEU A 106 -15.50 20.78 23.10
N GLY A 107 -16.20 21.81 22.62
CA GLY A 107 -15.79 23.20 22.81
C GLY A 107 -14.45 23.56 22.15
N ILE A 108 -13.99 22.78 21.17
CA ILE A 108 -12.77 23.05 20.38
C ILE A 108 -13.13 23.50 18.95
N PRO A 109 -12.29 24.32 18.29
CA PRO A 109 -12.54 24.74 16.92
C PRO A 109 -12.47 23.56 15.93
N VAL A 110 -13.40 23.57 14.98
CA VAL A 110 -13.40 22.74 13.77
C VAL A 110 -13.18 23.65 12.57
N PHE A 111 -12.01 23.53 11.95
CA PHE A 111 -11.64 24.31 10.77
C PHE A 111 -11.96 23.54 9.49
N SER A 112 -12.60 24.22 8.55
CA SER A 112 -12.81 23.69 7.20
C SER A 112 -11.59 23.93 6.33
N LEU A 113 -11.03 22.85 5.78
CA LEU A 113 -9.94 22.87 4.80
C LEU A 113 -10.46 22.70 3.36
N TYR A 114 -11.67 23.21 3.11
CA TYR A 114 -12.27 23.23 1.79
C TYR A 114 -12.92 24.60 1.48
N GLY A 115 -13.20 24.88 0.21
CA GLY A 115 -13.67 26.20 -0.23
C GLY A 115 -12.54 27.26 -0.22
N PRO A 116 -12.71 28.41 0.48
CA PRO A 116 -11.77 29.54 0.40
C PRO A 116 -10.41 29.24 1.03
N ASN A 117 -10.35 28.35 2.02
CA ASN A 117 -9.13 27.99 2.72
C ASN A 117 -8.93 26.47 2.62
N ARG A 118 -7.97 26.03 1.80
CA ARG A 118 -7.60 24.61 1.68
C ARG A 118 -6.32 24.24 2.43
N MET A 119 -5.58 25.26 2.87
CA MET A 119 -4.35 25.13 3.63
C MET A 119 -4.54 25.79 4.99
N PRO A 120 -4.15 25.14 6.10
CA PRO A 120 -4.23 25.77 7.42
C PRO A 120 -3.48 27.10 7.47
N THR A 121 -4.09 28.11 8.10
CA THR A 121 -3.44 29.41 8.33
C THR A 121 -2.61 29.39 9.62
N LYS A 122 -1.78 30.43 9.84
CA LYS A 122 -1.00 30.57 11.08
C LYS A 122 -1.91 30.59 12.31
N GLU A 123 -3.04 31.29 12.22
CA GLU A 123 -4.02 31.47 13.30
C GLU A 123 -4.69 30.13 13.64
N MET A 124 -5.04 29.34 12.63
CA MET A 124 -5.61 28.00 12.82
C MET A 124 -4.64 27.05 13.55
N LEU A 125 -3.33 27.31 13.49
CA LEU A 125 -2.29 26.46 14.08
C LEU A 125 -1.66 27.06 15.36
N ALA A 126 -2.09 28.23 15.80
CA ALA A 126 -1.45 28.95 16.92
C ALA A 126 -1.50 28.17 18.24
N GLY A 127 -2.60 27.44 18.47
CA GLY A 127 -2.82 26.63 19.68
C GLY A 127 -2.31 25.18 19.60
N VAL A 128 -1.72 24.76 18.47
CA VAL A 128 -1.36 23.37 18.18
C VAL A 128 0.16 23.17 18.30
N ASP A 129 0.58 22.11 18.97
CA ASP A 129 1.99 21.71 19.09
C ASP A 129 2.37 20.66 18.04
N VAL A 130 1.46 19.76 17.69
CA VAL A 130 1.66 18.71 16.67
C VAL A 130 0.37 18.50 15.88
N LEU A 131 0.50 18.32 14.56
CA LEU A 131 -0.60 17.93 13.69
C LEU A 131 -0.63 16.41 13.53
N ILE A 132 -1.81 15.81 13.55
CA ILE A 132 -2.03 14.40 13.23
C ILE A 132 -2.94 14.32 12.02
N PHE A 133 -2.56 13.55 10.99
CA PHE A 133 -3.41 13.26 9.84
C PHE A 133 -3.91 11.82 9.91
N ASP A 134 -5.23 11.64 9.88
CA ASP A 134 -5.89 10.34 9.90
C ASP A 134 -7.18 10.33 9.07
N VAL A 135 -7.04 10.00 7.78
CA VAL A 135 -8.14 9.98 6.80
C VAL A 135 -7.92 8.85 5.80
N GLN A 136 -8.95 8.04 5.55
CA GLN A 136 -8.94 6.99 4.52
C GLN A 136 -9.12 7.61 3.12
N ASP A 137 -8.14 7.41 2.24
CA ASP A 137 -8.23 7.76 0.82
C ASP A 137 -8.70 6.57 -0.05
N ILE A 138 -8.65 6.69 -1.39
CA ILE A 138 -9.15 5.67 -2.34
C ILE A 138 -8.14 5.22 -3.41
N GLY A 139 -6.88 5.65 -3.35
CA GLY A 139 -5.82 5.27 -4.28
C GLY A 139 -5.79 6.02 -5.62
N ALA A 140 -6.61 7.07 -5.76
CA ALA A 140 -6.77 7.81 -7.01
C ALA A 140 -6.23 9.24 -6.92
N ARG A 141 -5.47 9.69 -7.93
CA ARG A 141 -4.87 11.04 -7.99
C ARG A 141 -5.86 12.20 -7.85
N THR A 142 -7.08 12.04 -8.34
CA THR A 142 -8.09 13.09 -8.30
C THR A 142 -8.87 13.16 -6.98
N TYR A 143 -8.70 12.20 -6.08
CA TYR A 143 -9.37 12.21 -4.77
C TYR A 143 -8.64 13.14 -3.77
N THR A 144 -9.30 14.19 -3.32
CA THR A 144 -8.63 15.41 -2.80
C THR A 144 -8.09 15.31 -1.37
N TYR A 145 -8.33 14.21 -0.64
CA TYR A 145 -7.82 14.06 0.74
C TYR A 145 -6.29 14.11 0.84
N LYS A 146 -5.57 13.54 -0.12
CA LYS A 146 -4.10 13.70 -0.18
C LYS A 146 -3.66 15.12 -0.57
N SER A 147 -4.51 15.88 -1.25
CA SER A 147 -4.26 17.30 -1.50
C SER A 147 -4.36 18.09 -0.20
N THR A 148 -5.32 17.74 0.66
CA THR A 148 -5.39 18.25 2.04
C THR A 148 -4.15 17.86 2.82
N LEU A 149 -3.71 16.59 2.79
CA LEU A 149 -2.46 16.15 3.41
C LEU A 149 -1.27 17.01 2.97
N ASN A 150 -1.09 17.18 1.65
CA ASN A 150 0.00 18.00 1.10
C ASN A 150 -0.05 19.45 1.61
N TYR A 151 -1.22 20.10 1.59
CA TYR A 151 -1.36 21.48 2.06
C TYR A 151 -1.15 21.60 3.57
N CYS A 152 -1.60 20.62 4.36
CA CYS A 152 -1.30 20.55 5.79
C CYS A 152 0.20 20.41 6.05
N MET A 153 0.91 19.58 5.27
CA MET A 153 2.36 19.45 5.36
C MET A 153 3.10 20.75 4.99
N VAL A 154 2.66 21.45 3.93
CA VAL A 154 3.21 22.76 3.56
C VAL A 154 2.99 23.78 4.68
N ALA A 155 1.79 23.82 5.28
CA ALA A 155 1.52 24.70 6.42
C ALA A 155 2.36 24.31 7.65
N ALA A 156 2.48 23.01 7.93
CA ALA A 156 3.27 22.47 9.03
C ALA A 156 4.73 22.89 8.92
N GLN A 157 5.34 22.73 7.73
CA GLN A 157 6.69 23.21 7.45
C GLN A 157 6.80 24.73 7.62
N LYS A 158 5.88 25.49 7.02
CA LYS A 158 5.90 26.95 7.04
C LYS A 158 5.79 27.54 8.45
N TYR A 159 5.04 26.89 9.33
CA TYR A 159 4.76 27.37 10.68
C TYR A 159 5.43 26.54 11.78
N ASN A 160 6.45 25.75 11.40
CA ASN A 160 7.28 24.95 12.29
C ASN A 160 6.46 24.05 13.24
N LYS A 161 5.52 23.30 12.67
CA LYS A 161 4.72 22.29 13.36
C LYS A 161 5.18 20.90 12.91
N PRO A 162 5.56 20.01 13.84
CA PRO A 162 5.65 18.59 13.53
C PRO A 162 4.31 18.07 13.01
N ILE A 163 4.37 17.15 12.05
CA ILE A 163 3.19 16.47 11.50
C ILE A 163 3.39 14.95 11.56
N ILE A 164 2.42 14.27 12.14
CA ILE A 164 2.34 12.82 12.24
C ILE A 164 1.27 12.34 11.28
N VAL A 165 1.59 11.39 10.40
CA VAL A 165 0.63 10.75 9.49
C VAL A 165 0.37 9.34 9.98
N LEU A 166 -0.89 9.07 10.35
CA LEU A 166 -1.35 7.76 10.74
C LEU A 166 -1.71 7.02 9.47
N ASP A 167 -0.90 6.03 9.12
CA ASP A 167 -1.01 5.42 7.81
C ASP A 167 -2.25 4.52 7.69
N ARG A 168 -2.78 4.43 6.47
CA ARG A 168 -3.99 3.69 6.12
C ARG A 168 -3.81 2.96 4.79
N PRO A 169 -4.53 1.84 4.56
CA PRO A 169 -4.42 1.07 3.33
C PRO A 169 -4.75 1.92 2.10
N ASN A 170 -4.01 1.71 1.01
CA ASN A 170 -4.53 2.08 -0.30
C ASN A 170 -5.60 1.03 -0.68
N PRO A 171 -6.88 1.40 -0.85
CA PRO A 171 -7.95 0.40 -0.98
C PRO A 171 -7.89 -0.44 -2.26
N VAL A 172 -7.25 0.07 -3.31
CA VAL A 172 -7.01 -0.65 -4.57
C VAL A 172 -5.63 -1.31 -4.61
N GLY A 173 -4.93 -1.36 -3.48
CA GLY A 173 -3.61 -1.97 -3.33
C GLY A 173 -2.43 -1.06 -3.70
N GLY A 174 -1.23 -1.49 -3.32
CA GLY A 174 0.05 -0.84 -3.63
C GLY A 174 0.65 -1.27 -4.96
N ALA A 175 0.17 -2.38 -5.54
CA ALA A 175 0.66 -2.94 -6.80
C ALA A 175 0.19 -2.14 -8.04
N ILE A 176 -1.03 -1.60 -8.01
CA ILE A 176 -1.62 -0.91 -9.17
C ILE A 176 -1.01 0.49 -9.30
N VAL A 177 -0.26 0.70 -10.39
CA VAL A 177 0.33 1.98 -10.79
C VAL A 177 0.06 2.21 -12.25
N GLU A 178 -0.77 3.19 -12.58
CA GLU A 178 -1.36 3.23 -13.91
C GLU A 178 -1.84 4.62 -14.34
N GLY A 179 -1.74 4.86 -15.64
CA GLY A 179 -2.26 6.04 -16.31
C GLY A 179 -1.26 7.19 -16.47
N PRO A 180 -1.65 8.25 -17.21
CA PRO A 180 -0.79 9.39 -17.50
C PRO A 180 -0.30 10.08 -16.22
N VAL A 181 1.00 10.35 -16.17
CA VAL A 181 1.64 11.09 -15.06
C VAL A 181 1.35 12.58 -15.21
N LEU A 182 0.96 13.20 -14.10
CA LEU A 182 0.64 14.63 -14.06
C LEU A 182 1.86 15.50 -14.39
N GLU A 183 1.68 16.48 -15.27
CA GLU A 183 2.67 17.48 -15.64
C GLU A 183 2.43 18.81 -14.90
N ASP A 184 3.50 19.58 -14.66
CA ASP A 184 3.46 20.76 -13.79
C ASP A 184 2.41 21.80 -14.18
N ARG A 185 2.19 21.99 -15.49
CA ARG A 185 1.18 22.92 -16.03
C ARG A 185 -0.25 22.58 -15.56
N PHE A 186 -0.52 21.32 -15.24
CA PHE A 186 -1.86 20.83 -14.91
C PHE A 186 -2.06 20.63 -13.39
N LYS A 187 -1.06 20.99 -12.58
CA LYS A 187 -1.17 20.94 -11.12
C LYS A 187 -2.36 21.76 -10.62
N SER A 188 -3.15 21.15 -9.75
CA SER A 188 -4.32 21.77 -9.14
C SER A 188 -4.72 21.02 -7.88
N PHE A 189 -5.83 21.40 -7.23
CA PHE A 189 -6.30 20.69 -6.04
C PHE A 189 -6.71 19.24 -6.30
N VAL A 190 -7.02 18.86 -7.54
CA VAL A 190 -7.29 17.46 -7.95
C VAL A 190 -6.03 16.73 -8.45
N GLY A 191 -4.85 17.32 -8.26
CA GLY A 191 -3.58 16.75 -8.68
C GLY A 191 -2.41 17.63 -8.26
N ILE A 192 -1.91 17.42 -7.03
CA ILE A 192 -0.96 18.36 -6.39
C ILE A 192 0.51 18.05 -6.69
N ASP A 193 0.82 16.89 -7.25
CA ASP A 193 2.18 16.48 -7.59
C ASP A 193 2.21 15.57 -8.82
N ASN A 194 3.40 15.36 -9.37
CA ASN A 194 3.65 14.57 -10.57
C ASN A 194 3.51 13.08 -10.26
N MET A 195 2.28 12.58 -10.30
CA MET A 195 1.91 11.18 -10.08
C MET A 195 0.92 10.71 -11.14
N PRO A 196 0.86 9.41 -11.45
CA PRO A 196 -0.12 8.80 -12.35
C PRO A 196 -1.51 8.78 -11.70
N MET A 197 -2.51 8.31 -12.43
CA MET A 197 -3.89 8.26 -11.95
C MET A 197 -4.06 7.32 -10.76
N ALA A 198 -3.62 6.07 -10.90
CA ALA A 198 -3.44 5.14 -9.78
C ALA A 198 -1.97 5.24 -9.33
N HIS A 199 -1.73 5.75 -8.13
CA HIS A 199 -0.37 5.99 -7.63
C HIS A 199 0.23 4.80 -6.88
N GLY A 200 -0.60 3.88 -6.38
CA GLY A 200 -0.17 2.68 -5.67
C GLY A 200 0.62 2.98 -4.40
N MET A 201 0.25 4.02 -3.65
CA MET A 201 0.93 4.42 -2.41
C MET A 201 -0.09 4.64 -1.30
N THR A 202 0.26 4.31 -0.06
CA THR A 202 -0.56 4.63 1.13
C THR A 202 -0.51 6.13 1.47
N ALA A 203 -1.31 6.58 2.44
CA ALA A 203 -1.27 7.97 2.91
C ALA A 203 0.11 8.36 3.47
N GLY A 204 0.75 7.46 4.21
CA GLY A 204 2.10 7.62 4.75
C GLY A 204 3.18 7.67 3.68
N GLU A 205 3.11 6.77 2.68
CA GLU A 205 4.02 6.77 1.53
C GLU A 205 3.84 8.04 0.68
N LEU A 206 2.60 8.49 0.48
CA LEU A 206 2.28 9.77 -0.15
C LEU A 206 2.89 10.94 0.63
N ALA A 207 2.79 10.94 1.96
CA ALA A 207 3.41 11.96 2.79
C ALA A 207 4.93 11.99 2.58
N LYS A 208 5.62 10.84 2.64
CA LYS A 208 7.06 10.75 2.33
C LYS A 208 7.38 11.26 0.92
N PHE A 209 6.58 10.87 -0.07
CA PHE A 209 6.73 11.32 -1.46
C PHE A 209 6.61 12.84 -1.55
N PHE A 210 5.56 13.45 -1.00
CA PHE A 210 5.39 14.91 -0.99
C PHE A 210 6.52 15.61 -0.23
N ASN A 211 7.00 15.01 0.87
CA ASN A 211 8.01 15.63 1.71
C ASN A 211 9.35 15.86 0.98
N ARG A 212 9.62 15.12 -0.11
CA ARG A 212 10.79 15.34 -0.98
C ARG A 212 10.92 16.78 -1.48
N LYS A 213 9.80 17.50 -1.60
CA LYS A 213 9.74 18.92 -2.05
C LYS A 213 9.38 19.88 -0.91
N ILE A 214 8.78 19.39 0.18
CA ILE A 214 8.25 20.25 1.25
C ILE A 214 9.30 20.44 2.36
N GLY A 215 9.93 19.36 2.85
CA GLY A 215 10.85 19.43 3.99
C GLY A 215 10.17 19.73 5.33
N ALA A 216 8.97 19.21 5.56
CA ALA A 216 8.30 19.24 6.86
C ALA A 216 8.97 18.28 7.85
N ASP A 217 8.85 18.59 9.16
CA ASP A 217 9.13 17.66 10.25
C ASP A 217 8.04 16.58 10.29
N LEU A 218 8.23 15.54 9.48
CA LEU A 218 7.27 14.48 9.22
C LEU A 218 7.65 13.22 10.01
N THR A 219 6.70 12.69 10.77
CA THR A 219 6.70 11.29 11.22
C THR A 219 5.55 10.54 10.56
N VAL A 220 5.82 9.33 10.07
CA VAL A 220 4.77 8.41 9.63
C VAL A 220 4.66 7.28 10.64
N VAL A 221 3.45 6.99 11.11
CA VAL A 221 3.17 5.81 11.93
C VAL A 221 2.64 4.72 10.98
N PRO A 222 3.46 3.71 10.68
CA PRO A 222 3.09 2.69 9.71
C PRO A 222 2.02 1.74 10.27
N MET A 223 1.30 1.07 9.39
CA MET A 223 0.44 -0.06 9.70
C MET A 223 1.25 -1.30 10.04
N GLU A 224 0.67 -2.21 10.82
CA GLU A 224 1.19 -3.58 11.01
C GLU A 224 0.34 -4.57 10.18
N GLY A 225 1.01 -5.53 9.54
CA GLY A 225 0.33 -6.56 8.74
C GLY A 225 -0.11 -6.14 7.33
N TYR A 226 0.12 -4.90 6.89
CA TYR A 226 -0.18 -4.48 5.51
C TYR A 226 0.91 -4.91 4.52
N GLY A 227 0.50 -5.60 3.45
CA GLY A 227 1.33 -5.92 2.28
C GLY A 227 0.86 -5.17 1.04
N ARG A 228 1.77 -4.91 0.08
CA ARG A 228 1.45 -4.14 -1.15
C ARG A 228 0.37 -4.80 -2.02
N GLU A 229 0.32 -6.13 -2.02
CA GLU A 229 -0.67 -6.91 -2.76
C GLU A 229 -2.04 -6.89 -2.08
N MET A 230 -2.14 -6.42 -0.83
CA MET A 230 -3.42 -6.33 -0.14
C MET A 230 -4.28 -5.20 -0.73
N ILE A 231 -5.50 -5.55 -1.11
CA ILE A 231 -6.61 -4.61 -1.30
C ILE A 231 -7.34 -4.44 0.03
N TYR A 232 -8.25 -3.45 0.11
CA TYR A 232 -8.94 -3.16 1.38
C TYR A 232 -9.65 -4.38 1.97
N GLN A 233 -10.26 -5.22 1.12
CA GLN A 233 -10.95 -6.44 1.54
C GLN A 233 -10.06 -7.39 2.36
N ASP A 234 -8.77 -7.48 2.07
CA ASP A 234 -7.86 -8.42 2.73
C ASP A 234 -7.50 -7.98 4.16
N THR A 235 -7.73 -6.70 4.50
CA THR A 235 -7.48 -6.17 5.84
C THR A 235 -8.49 -6.66 6.87
N GLY A 236 -9.66 -7.16 6.43
CA GLY A 236 -10.78 -7.52 7.29
C GLY A 236 -11.53 -6.33 7.90
N LEU A 237 -11.14 -5.09 7.58
CA LEU A 237 -11.78 -3.88 8.10
C LEU A 237 -13.14 -3.61 7.43
N GLU A 238 -14.04 -2.99 8.19
CA GLU A 238 -15.27 -2.45 7.62
C GLU A 238 -14.97 -1.19 6.78
N TRP A 239 -15.59 -1.08 5.60
CA TRP A 239 -15.47 0.12 4.78
C TRP A 239 -16.39 1.22 5.30
N LYS A 240 -15.79 2.33 5.77
CA LYS A 240 -16.53 3.56 6.03
C LYS A 240 -16.61 4.40 4.77
N ALA A 241 -17.82 4.76 4.36
CA ALA A 241 -18.05 5.63 3.19
C ALA A 241 -17.19 6.90 3.28
N THR A 242 -16.33 7.11 2.28
CA THR A 242 -15.41 8.27 2.26
C THR A 242 -16.06 9.51 1.68
N SER A 243 -17.12 9.36 0.87
CA SER A 243 -17.97 10.44 0.36
C SER A 243 -19.34 9.91 -0.04
N PRO A 244 -20.35 10.76 -0.32
CA PRO A 244 -21.69 10.29 -0.71
C PRO A 244 -21.71 9.40 -1.96
N ASN A 245 -20.75 9.59 -2.87
CA ASN A 245 -20.64 8.78 -4.10
C ASN A 245 -19.65 7.62 -3.99
N ILE A 246 -19.00 7.43 -2.83
CA ILE A 246 -18.11 6.28 -2.54
C ILE A 246 -18.60 5.56 -1.27
N PRO A 247 -19.83 5.00 -1.27
CA PRO A 247 -20.37 4.33 -0.10
C PRO A 247 -19.79 2.93 0.14
N ASN A 248 -19.15 2.32 -0.86
CA ASN A 248 -18.69 0.94 -0.81
C ASN A 248 -17.45 0.71 -1.69
N LEU A 249 -16.79 -0.44 -1.50
CA LEU A 249 -15.58 -0.81 -2.24
C LEU A 249 -15.80 -0.97 -3.76
N LYS A 250 -17.01 -1.35 -4.21
CA LYS A 250 -17.34 -1.33 -5.65
C LYS A 250 -17.17 0.07 -6.24
N SER A 251 -17.61 1.09 -5.51
CA SER A 251 -17.51 2.49 -5.92
C SER A 251 -16.05 2.97 -5.91
N VAL A 252 -15.22 2.47 -4.99
CA VAL A 252 -13.77 2.75 -4.94
C VAL A 252 -13.08 2.28 -6.21
N PHE A 253 -13.26 1.01 -6.57
CA PHE A 253 -12.68 0.46 -7.80
C PHE A 253 -13.33 1.06 -9.07
N GLY A 254 -14.62 1.39 -9.01
CA GLY A 254 -15.32 2.05 -10.12
C GLY A 254 -14.85 3.48 -10.41
N TYR A 255 -14.30 4.18 -9.41
CA TYR A 255 -13.98 5.61 -9.49
C TYR A 255 -13.04 5.95 -10.65
N MET A 256 -11.87 5.29 -10.72
CA MET A 256 -10.93 5.52 -11.81
C MET A 256 -11.37 4.86 -13.13
N ALA A 257 -12.22 3.84 -13.06
CA ALA A 257 -12.72 3.13 -14.23
C ALA A 257 -13.83 3.89 -14.98
N THR A 258 -14.52 4.82 -14.31
CA THR A 258 -15.67 5.52 -14.89
C THR A 258 -15.61 7.05 -14.80
N GLY A 259 -14.81 7.61 -13.89
CA GLY A 259 -14.80 9.04 -13.56
C GLY A 259 -13.91 9.94 -14.42
N LEU A 260 -13.67 9.61 -15.70
CA LEU A 260 -12.67 10.30 -16.55
C LEU A 260 -13.24 11.21 -17.64
N GLY A 261 -14.55 11.20 -17.86
CA GLY A 261 -15.21 11.84 -19.02
C GLY A 261 -15.59 13.31 -18.85
N GLU A 262 -14.99 14.02 -17.90
CA GLU A 262 -15.39 15.40 -17.59
C GLU A 262 -15.32 16.30 -18.83
N GLY A 263 -16.45 16.90 -19.21
CA GLY A 263 -16.57 17.77 -20.38
C GLY A 263 -16.68 17.06 -21.73
N THR A 264 -16.57 15.72 -21.80
CA THR A 264 -16.66 14.96 -23.07
C THR A 264 -18.09 14.52 -23.42
N GLY A 265 -19.00 14.54 -22.43
CA GLY A 265 -20.33 13.95 -22.53
C GLY A 265 -20.39 12.46 -22.14
N ILE A 266 -19.23 11.83 -21.90
CA ILE A 266 -19.14 10.52 -21.26
C ILE A 266 -19.16 10.73 -19.75
N ARG A 267 -19.97 9.95 -19.03
CA ARG A 267 -20.21 10.14 -17.60
C ARG A 267 -20.38 8.83 -16.86
N GLN A 268 -20.06 8.89 -15.58
CA GLN A 268 -20.33 7.87 -14.60
C GLN A 268 -21.78 7.94 -14.07
N ARG A 269 -22.32 6.79 -13.65
CA ARG A 269 -23.57 6.67 -12.86
C ARG A 269 -23.42 5.57 -11.81
N ASP A 270 -24.46 5.41 -10.98
CA ASP A 270 -24.56 4.35 -9.96
C ASP A 270 -23.34 4.28 -9.03
N GLN A 271 -22.90 5.44 -8.54
CA GLN A 271 -21.72 5.53 -7.67
C GLN A 271 -20.51 4.86 -8.33
N PHE A 272 -20.22 5.27 -9.57
CA PHE A 272 -19.10 4.81 -10.39
C PHE A 272 -19.18 3.35 -10.89
N GLN A 273 -20.36 2.73 -10.88
CA GLN A 273 -20.56 1.36 -11.39
C GLN A 273 -21.06 1.29 -12.84
N TRP A 274 -21.30 2.44 -13.48
CA TRP A 274 -21.72 2.53 -14.87
C TRP A 274 -20.97 3.67 -15.57
N ILE A 275 -20.61 3.47 -16.85
CA ILE A 275 -20.02 4.50 -17.72
C ILE A 275 -20.71 4.50 -19.09
N GLY A 276 -21.03 5.69 -19.59
CA GLY A 276 -21.65 5.84 -20.90
C GLY A 276 -21.94 7.28 -21.26
N GLY A 277 -22.67 7.48 -22.35
CA GLY A 277 -22.99 8.79 -22.90
C GLY A 277 -23.91 8.68 -24.13
N ARG A 278 -24.37 9.83 -24.62
CA ARG A 278 -25.19 9.90 -25.85
C ARG A 278 -24.41 9.37 -27.06
N GLY A 279 -25.10 8.62 -27.91
CA GLY A 279 -24.55 8.09 -29.16
C GLY A 279 -23.72 6.80 -29.03
N ILE A 280 -23.50 6.28 -27.82
CA ILE A 280 -22.85 4.98 -27.62
C ILE A 280 -23.83 3.85 -28.00
N ASP A 281 -23.36 2.88 -28.79
CA ASP A 281 -23.99 1.56 -28.88
C ASP A 281 -23.48 0.70 -27.71
N SER A 282 -24.36 0.41 -26.74
CA SER A 282 -24.01 -0.33 -25.52
C SER A 282 -23.45 -1.73 -25.80
N TRP A 283 -23.98 -2.44 -26.80
CA TRP A 283 -23.57 -3.82 -27.09
C TRP A 283 -22.20 -3.83 -27.76
N ARG A 284 -22.00 -2.95 -28.75
CA ARG A 284 -20.68 -2.81 -29.38
C ARG A 284 -19.63 -2.33 -28.39
N TYR A 285 -19.99 -1.41 -27.49
CA TYR A 285 -19.09 -0.90 -26.47
C TYR A 285 -18.68 -1.99 -25.47
N ALA A 286 -19.64 -2.78 -24.98
CA ALA A 286 -19.36 -3.95 -24.14
C ALA A 286 -18.48 -4.98 -24.85
N GLU A 287 -18.75 -5.28 -26.13
CA GLU A 287 -17.96 -6.21 -26.93
C GLU A 287 -16.49 -5.75 -27.04
N LEU A 288 -16.24 -4.48 -27.39
CA LEU A 288 -14.89 -3.92 -27.49
C LEU A 288 -14.13 -3.99 -26.17
N LEU A 289 -14.78 -3.63 -25.07
CA LEU A 289 -14.18 -3.67 -23.74
C LEU A 289 -13.86 -5.09 -23.28
N ASN A 290 -14.78 -6.04 -23.45
CA ASN A 290 -14.56 -7.43 -23.07
C ASN A 290 -13.49 -8.12 -23.94
N ARG A 291 -13.40 -7.77 -25.24
CA ARG A 291 -12.34 -8.29 -26.13
C ARG A 291 -10.97 -7.67 -25.88
N ALA A 292 -10.89 -6.59 -25.11
CA ALA A 292 -9.62 -5.93 -24.81
C ALA A 292 -8.72 -6.70 -23.82
N GLY A 293 -9.24 -7.76 -23.20
CA GLY A 293 -8.47 -8.60 -22.27
C GLY A 293 -8.20 -7.93 -20.92
N LEU A 294 -9.11 -7.07 -20.45
CA LEU A 294 -9.01 -6.44 -19.13
C LEU A 294 -9.36 -7.46 -18.04
N SER A 295 -8.36 -7.87 -17.24
CA SER A 295 -8.54 -8.87 -16.18
C SER A 295 -9.46 -8.38 -15.05
N GLY A 296 -10.16 -9.32 -14.41
CA GLY A 296 -10.96 -9.07 -13.21
C GLY A 296 -12.25 -8.28 -13.43
N VAL A 297 -12.68 -8.03 -14.67
CA VAL A 297 -13.91 -7.28 -14.97
C VAL A 297 -14.62 -7.79 -16.22
N ASN A 298 -15.95 -7.79 -16.17
CA ASN A 298 -16.83 -7.88 -17.32
C ASN A 298 -17.60 -6.57 -17.48
N PHE A 299 -17.84 -6.18 -18.73
CA PHE A 299 -18.65 -5.02 -19.08
C PHE A 299 -19.98 -5.50 -19.67
N ILE A 300 -21.08 -5.14 -19.02
CA ILE A 300 -22.42 -5.56 -19.41
C ILE A 300 -23.10 -4.37 -20.10
N ALA A 301 -23.55 -4.56 -21.34
CA ALA A 301 -24.32 -3.56 -22.07
C ALA A 301 -25.55 -3.14 -21.25
N ASP A 302 -25.70 -1.84 -21.01
CA ASP A 302 -26.75 -1.29 -20.15
C ASP A 302 -27.19 0.10 -20.68
N PRO A 303 -27.96 0.15 -21.78
CA PRO A 303 -28.51 1.40 -22.33
C PRO A 303 -29.53 2.02 -21.37
N ARG A 304 -29.51 3.36 -21.25
CA ARG A 304 -30.35 4.14 -20.33
C ARG A 304 -30.93 5.37 -21.00
N GLY A 305 -32.19 5.27 -21.42
CA GLY A 305 -32.87 6.34 -22.14
C GLY A 305 -32.13 6.66 -23.44
N GLU A 306 -31.72 7.92 -23.61
CA GLU A 306 -30.97 8.37 -24.79
C GLU A 306 -29.46 8.07 -24.75
N GLU A 307 -28.98 7.43 -23.69
CA GLU A 307 -27.55 7.13 -23.51
C GLU A 307 -27.27 5.64 -23.62
N GLY A 308 -26.25 5.30 -24.39
CA GLY A 308 -25.65 3.97 -24.32
C GLY A 308 -24.54 3.95 -23.28
N GLY A 309 -24.22 2.76 -22.79
CA GLY A 309 -23.19 2.57 -21.79
C GLY A 309 -23.10 1.13 -21.31
N VAL A 310 -22.21 0.93 -20.35
CA VAL A 310 -21.94 -0.37 -19.76
C VAL A 310 -21.92 -0.28 -18.24
N LYS A 311 -22.43 -1.33 -17.60
CA LYS A 311 -22.26 -1.58 -16.17
C LYS A 311 -20.98 -2.39 -15.95
N LEU A 312 -20.22 -2.02 -14.93
CA LEU A 312 -19.03 -2.74 -14.51
C LEU A 312 -19.44 -3.90 -13.61
N GLN A 313 -19.04 -5.11 -13.98
CA GLN A 313 -19.12 -6.30 -13.14
C GLN A 313 -17.70 -6.74 -12.80
N ILE A 314 -17.18 -6.31 -11.66
CA ILE A 314 -15.87 -6.75 -11.16
C ILE A 314 -16.00 -8.21 -10.72
N THR A 315 -15.21 -9.08 -11.35
CA THR A 315 -15.20 -10.53 -11.11
C THR A 315 -14.03 -10.96 -10.22
N ASP A 316 -12.93 -10.22 -10.24
CA ASP A 316 -11.77 -10.43 -9.37
C ASP A 316 -11.13 -9.07 -9.06
N TYR A 317 -11.18 -8.66 -7.80
CA TYR A 317 -10.65 -7.37 -7.35
C TYR A 317 -9.13 -7.32 -7.30
N HIS A 318 -8.45 -8.47 -7.15
CA HIS A 318 -6.99 -8.56 -7.13
C HIS A 318 -6.40 -8.38 -8.53
N GLN A 319 -7.14 -8.79 -9.55
CA GLN A 319 -6.70 -8.67 -10.95
C GLN A 319 -7.23 -7.41 -11.66
N PHE A 320 -8.23 -6.74 -11.10
CA PHE A 320 -8.88 -5.60 -11.75
C PHE A 320 -8.03 -4.32 -11.65
N ASN A 321 -7.56 -3.82 -12.79
CA ASN A 321 -6.90 -2.51 -12.90
C ASN A 321 -7.92 -1.43 -13.30
N PRO A 322 -8.40 -0.59 -12.35
CA PRO A 322 -9.46 0.37 -12.62
C PRO A 322 -9.01 1.54 -13.49
N ALA A 323 -7.78 2.04 -13.32
CA ALA A 323 -7.29 3.17 -14.12
C ALA A 323 -7.09 2.78 -15.59
N LYS A 324 -6.52 1.60 -15.87
CA LYS A 324 -6.39 1.07 -17.22
C LYS A 324 -7.75 0.90 -17.88
N SER A 325 -8.70 0.32 -17.14
CA SER A 325 -10.07 0.12 -17.62
C SER A 325 -10.77 1.44 -18.00
N GLY A 326 -10.57 2.50 -17.21
CA GLY A 326 -11.12 3.82 -17.52
C GLY A 326 -10.52 4.46 -18.78
N ILE A 327 -9.22 4.28 -19.00
CA ILE A 327 -8.54 4.74 -20.22
C ILE A 327 -9.12 4.04 -21.46
N TYR A 328 -9.29 2.72 -21.39
CA TYR A 328 -9.87 1.91 -22.46
C TYR A 328 -11.33 2.29 -22.72
N ALA A 329 -12.12 2.47 -21.67
CA ALA A 329 -13.50 2.92 -21.74
C ALA A 329 -13.61 4.24 -22.50
N LEU A 330 -12.82 5.26 -22.11
CA LEU A 330 -12.88 6.57 -22.75
C LEU A 330 -12.39 6.55 -24.21
N ALA A 331 -11.34 5.79 -24.51
CA ALA A 331 -10.82 5.65 -25.87
C ALA A 331 -11.83 4.94 -26.81
N TYR A 332 -12.45 3.85 -26.38
CA TYR A 332 -13.50 3.20 -27.18
C TYR A 332 -14.77 4.06 -27.30
N ALA A 333 -15.15 4.79 -26.24
CA ALA A 333 -16.25 5.75 -26.33
C ALA A 333 -15.96 6.83 -27.38
N ARG A 334 -14.71 7.31 -27.48
CA ARG A 334 -14.27 8.25 -28.53
C ARG A 334 -14.40 7.61 -29.90
N GLN A 335 -13.92 6.38 -30.08
CA GLN A 335 -13.99 5.66 -31.36
C GLN A 335 -15.44 5.44 -31.83
N LEU A 336 -16.37 5.16 -30.92
CA LEU A 336 -17.77 4.89 -31.26
C LEU A 336 -18.57 6.16 -31.56
N THR A 337 -18.27 7.26 -30.89
CA THR A 337 -19.13 8.46 -30.91
C THR A 337 -18.51 9.67 -31.59
N GLY A 338 -17.18 9.73 -31.68
CA GLY A 338 -16.48 10.94 -32.10
C GLY A 338 -16.73 12.15 -31.21
N PHE A 339 -17.02 11.95 -29.91
CA PHE A 339 -17.31 13.04 -28.98
C PHE A 339 -16.22 14.13 -28.97
N ASN A 340 -16.60 15.40 -28.80
CA ASN A 340 -15.61 16.49 -28.75
C ASN A 340 -14.72 16.40 -27.51
N VAL A 341 -13.41 16.45 -27.69
CA VAL A 341 -12.43 16.44 -26.60
C VAL A 341 -12.25 17.87 -26.07
N PRO A 342 -12.48 18.14 -24.77
CA PRO A 342 -12.18 19.45 -24.17
C PRO A 342 -10.69 19.79 -24.27
N LYS A 343 -10.36 21.05 -24.53
CA LYS A 343 -8.98 21.50 -24.72
C LYS A 343 -8.62 22.65 -23.79
N SER A 344 -7.48 22.56 -23.14
CA SER A 344 -6.89 23.70 -22.44
C SER A 344 -6.38 24.76 -23.40
N GLY A 345 -6.63 26.03 -23.05
CA GLY A 345 -6.04 27.19 -23.69
C GLY A 345 -5.21 27.98 -22.67
N ASN A 346 -5.58 29.25 -22.47
CA ASN A 346 -5.04 30.09 -21.39
C ASN A 346 -5.45 29.57 -20.01
N SER A 347 -6.65 29.02 -19.89
CA SER A 347 -7.11 28.29 -18.70
C SER A 347 -7.07 26.79 -18.94
N VAL A 348 -6.71 26.05 -17.90
CA VAL A 348 -6.71 24.58 -17.92
C VAL A 348 -8.11 24.04 -17.65
N VAL A 349 -8.68 23.28 -18.58
CA VAL A 349 -9.99 22.64 -18.45
C VAL A 349 -9.95 21.47 -17.48
N MET A 350 -11.10 21.08 -16.91
CA MET A 350 -11.13 20.01 -15.90
C MET A 350 -10.70 18.66 -16.47
N PHE A 351 -11.00 18.36 -17.74
CA PHE A 351 -10.55 17.16 -18.43
C PHE A 351 -9.02 16.99 -18.32
N ASP A 352 -8.26 18.01 -18.72
CA ASP A 352 -6.79 17.95 -18.67
C ASP A 352 -6.25 17.98 -17.23
N LYS A 353 -6.97 18.56 -16.26
CA LYS A 353 -6.62 18.44 -14.83
C LYS A 353 -6.79 17.02 -14.32
N VAL A 354 -7.89 16.37 -14.69
CA VAL A 354 -8.20 14.98 -14.32
C VAL A 354 -7.19 14.03 -14.96
N MET A 355 -6.86 14.22 -16.25
CA MET A 355 -5.84 13.44 -16.94
C MET A 355 -4.41 13.83 -16.55
N GLY A 356 -4.21 15.04 -16.02
CA GLY A 356 -2.91 15.56 -15.61
C GLY A 356 -2.02 16.00 -16.78
N THR A 357 -2.55 16.00 -18.00
CA THR A 357 -1.85 16.33 -19.24
C THR A 357 -2.85 16.65 -20.35
N ASP A 358 -2.46 17.49 -21.32
CA ASP A 358 -3.19 17.70 -22.58
C ASP A 358 -2.90 16.61 -23.63
N LYS A 359 -1.88 15.78 -23.40
CA LYS A 359 -1.46 14.75 -24.34
C LYS A 359 -2.54 13.69 -24.53
N PHE A 360 -3.23 13.32 -23.45
CA PHE A 360 -4.30 12.33 -23.52
C PHE A 360 -5.42 12.77 -24.47
N GLY A 361 -5.83 14.04 -24.37
CA GLY A 361 -6.83 14.60 -25.28
C GLY A 361 -6.38 14.53 -26.74
N ARG A 362 -5.11 14.86 -27.02
CA ARG A 362 -4.54 14.74 -28.37
C ARG A 362 -4.54 13.30 -28.88
N TYR A 363 -4.22 12.32 -28.03
CA TYR A 363 -4.26 10.90 -28.42
C TYR A 363 -5.68 10.45 -28.83
N LEU A 364 -6.71 10.93 -28.13
CA LEU A 364 -8.11 10.69 -28.51
C LEU A 364 -8.49 11.34 -29.84
N GLU A 365 -7.91 12.51 -30.16
CA GLU A 365 -8.15 13.21 -31.43
C GLU A 365 -7.41 12.56 -32.61
N GLU A 366 -6.26 11.96 -32.34
CA GLU A 366 -5.49 11.13 -33.28
C GLU A 366 -6.10 9.74 -33.49
N TRP A 367 -7.20 9.42 -32.78
CA TRP A 367 -7.90 8.13 -32.84
C TRP A 367 -7.03 6.93 -32.48
N LEU A 368 -6.03 7.14 -31.62
CA LEU A 368 -5.18 6.05 -31.14
C LEU A 368 -6.02 4.99 -30.42
N SER A 369 -5.65 3.73 -30.62
CA SER A 369 -6.18 2.62 -29.83
C SER A 369 -5.80 2.75 -28.35
N PRO A 370 -6.55 2.13 -27.42
CA PRO A 370 -6.18 2.12 -26.01
C PRO A 370 -4.75 1.63 -25.75
N GLN A 371 -4.29 0.62 -26.50
CA GLN A 371 -2.95 0.04 -26.39
C GLN A 371 -1.86 1.02 -26.83
N GLU A 372 -2.12 1.79 -27.90
CA GLU A 372 -1.21 2.84 -28.33
C GLU A 372 -1.17 3.97 -27.30
N ILE A 373 -2.32 4.38 -26.75
CA ILE A 373 -2.39 5.38 -25.66
C ILE A 373 -1.57 4.91 -24.45
N GLU A 374 -1.73 3.64 -24.06
CA GLU A 374 -0.94 3.02 -23.00
C GLU A 374 0.56 3.16 -23.27
N ALA A 375 1.02 2.67 -24.42
CA ALA A 375 2.42 2.76 -24.83
C ALA A 375 2.98 4.20 -24.82
N ARG A 376 2.14 5.22 -25.10
CA ARG A 376 2.57 6.63 -25.10
C ARG A 376 2.80 7.19 -23.71
N TYR A 377 2.05 6.78 -22.70
CA TYR A 377 2.28 7.26 -21.32
C TYR A 377 3.20 6.34 -20.50
N THR A 378 3.41 5.09 -20.91
CA THR A 378 4.26 4.11 -20.20
C THR A 378 5.63 4.67 -19.82
N PRO A 379 6.40 5.38 -20.68
CA PRO A 379 7.72 5.86 -20.30
C PRO A 379 7.70 6.76 -19.05
N ALA A 380 6.75 7.70 -18.98
CA ALA A 380 6.61 8.58 -17.82
C ALA A 380 6.14 7.81 -16.57
N LEU A 381 5.27 6.82 -16.75
CA LEU A 381 4.79 5.95 -15.70
C LEU A 381 5.92 5.11 -15.08
N GLU A 382 6.81 4.55 -15.91
CA GLU A 382 7.98 3.79 -15.44
C GLU A 382 8.97 4.65 -14.68
N GLU A 383 9.20 5.90 -15.10
CA GLU A 383 10.02 6.84 -14.32
C GLU A 383 9.37 7.20 -12.98
N PHE A 384 8.05 7.33 -12.94
CA PHE A 384 7.35 7.50 -11.66
C PHE A 384 7.49 6.27 -10.76
N LYS A 385 7.36 5.04 -11.30
CA LYS A 385 7.54 3.80 -10.53
C LYS A 385 8.92 3.75 -9.87
N LYS A 386 10.00 4.03 -10.63
CA LYS A 386 11.37 4.12 -10.08
C LYS A 386 11.50 5.20 -9.02
N LEU A 387 10.88 6.36 -9.22
CA LEU A 387 10.94 7.47 -8.25
C LEU A 387 10.24 7.10 -6.95
N ARG A 388 9.04 6.51 -7.01
CA ARG A 388 8.24 6.23 -5.81
C ARG A 388 8.90 5.19 -4.91
N ASP A 389 9.72 4.29 -5.44
CA ASP A 389 10.38 3.21 -4.69
C ASP A 389 11.21 3.75 -3.50
N GLN A 390 11.72 4.98 -3.60
CA GLN A 390 12.47 5.65 -2.53
C GLN A 390 11.60 6.02 -1.31
N TYR A 391 10.27 6.06 -1.49
CA TYR A 391 9.33 6.56 -0.49
C TYR A 391 8.43 5.47 0.08
N LEU A 392 8.41 4.30 -0.54
CA LEU A 392 7.61 3.17 -0.07
C LEU A 392 8.00 2.78 1.37
N ILE A 393 7.00 2.31 2.11
CA ILE A 393 7.09 1.83 3.50
C ILE A 393 6.78 0.35 3.48
N TYR A 394 5.74 -0.03 2.75
CA TYR A 394 5.31 -1.40 2.61
C TYR A 394 5.87 -1.91 1.31
N GLY A 395 6.78 -2.86 1.44
CA GLY A 395 7.29 -3.67 0.36
C GLY A 395 7.41 -5.04 0.94
N TYR A 396 6.58 -5.96 0.48
CA TYR A 396 7.03 -7.34 0.43
C TYR A 396 7.91 -7.44 -0.80
N ASN A 397 9.22 -7.35 -0.60
CA ASN A 397 10.09 -8.30 -1.25
C ASN A 397 10.00 -9.56 -0.36
N PRO A 398 9.75 -10.76 -0.90
CA PRO A 398 10.57 -11.87 -0.44
C PRO A 398 11.98 -11.41 -0.76
N GLY A 399 12.65 -10.79 0.20
CA GLY A 399 14.07 -10.52 0.04
C GLY A 399 14.66 -9.20 -0.41
N GLU A 400 14.31 -8.08 0.22
CA GLU A 400 15.25 -7.03 0.67
C GLU A 400 14.50 -5.76 1.09
N PRO A 401 14.93 -5.07 2.16
CA PRO A 401 14.38 -3.77 2.53
C PRO A 401 15.20 -2.61 1.98
N ALA A 402 14.50 -1.57 1.51
CA ALA A 402 14.99 -0.20 1.54
C ALA A 402 15.10 0.23 3.02
N GLY A 403 16.30 0.18 3.58
CA GLY A 403 16.67 0.89 4.83
C GLY A 403 16.01 0.45 6.14
N GLY A 404 15.51 -0.79 6.27
CA GLY A 404 14.93 -1.33 7.50
C GLY A 404 15.83 -2.35 8.20
N ALA A 405 16.07 -2.19 9.50
CA ALA A 405 16.83 -3.05 10.44
C ALA A 405 17.54 -4.29 9.85
N GLN A 406 18.89 -4.33 9.94
CA GLN A 406 19.71 -5.46 9.49
C GLN A 406 19.20 -6.80 10.04
N ILE A 407 19.17 -7.83 9.18
CA ILE A 407 18.89 -9.21 9.61
C ILE A 407 19.99 -9.63 10.58
N LYS A 408 19.61 -10.08 11.77
CA LYS A 408 20.52 -10.66 12.75
C LYS A 408 20.62 -12.16 12.52
N VAL A 409 21.81 -12.73 12.63
CA VAL A 409 21.99 -14.19 12.64
C VAL A 409 22.66 -14.54 13.95
N LEU A 410 22.06 -15.47 14.70
CA LEU A 410 22.58 -15.99 15.94
C LEU A 410 22.95 -17.46 15.74
N VAL A 411 24.14 -17.85 16.13
CA VAL A 411 24.58 -19.24 16.20
C VAL A 411 24.79 -19.57 17.67
N ASP A 412 24.04 -20.53 18.19
CA ASP A 412 24.06 -20.96 19.59
C ASP A 412 23.90 -19.79 20.59
N GLY A 413 23.07 -18.80 20.22
CA GLY A 413 22.78 -17.61 21.01
C GLY A 413 23.76 -16.44 20.78
N GLU A 414 24.85 -16.63 20.03
CA GLU A 414 25.82 -15.57 19.73
C GLU A 414 25.55 -14.92 18.37
N GLN A 415 25.49 -13.58 18.34
CA GLN A 415 25.25 -12.84 17.10
C GLN A 415 26.48 -12.84 16.20
N VAL A 416 26.32 -13.34 14.98
CA VAL A 416 27.32 -13.29 13.92
C VAL A 416 27.37 -11.88 13.32
N LYS A 417 28.57 -11.33 13.20
CA LYS A 417 28.82 -10.05 12.52
C LYS A 417 29.16 -10.30 11.06
N PHE A 418 28.56 -9.50 10.18
CA PHE A 418 28.80 -9.58 8.75
C PHE A 418 29.38 -8.28 8.22
N ASP A 419 30.32 -8.39 7.28
CA ASP A 419 30.88 -7.26 6.54
C ASP A 419 30.03 -6.87 5.32
N ALA A 420 29.14 -7.75 4.88
CA ALA A 420 28.02 -7.47 3.98
C ALA A 420 26.71 -7.88 4.65
N ALA A 421 25.68 -7.05 4.55
CA ALA A 421 24.40 -7.34 5.23
C ALA A 421 23.75 -8.62 4.68
N PRO A 422 23.29 -9.55 5.54
CA PRO A 422 22.40 -10.60 5.10
C PRO A 422 21.11 -10.02 4.55
N TYR A 423 20.52 -10.75 3.61
CA TYR A 423 19.27 -10.38 2.99
C TYR A 423 18.36 -11.60 2.88
N ILE A 424 17.06 -11.43 2.65
CA ILE A 424 16.22 -12.52 2.15
C ILE A 424 16.29 -12.45 0.62
N ASP A 425 16.01 -13.47 -0.18
CA ASP A 425 15.92 -13.37 -1.64
C ASP A 425 14.50 -13.59 -2.16
N ALA A 426 14.31 -13.51 -3.50
CA ALA A 426 13.02 -13.67 -4.18
C ALA A 426 12.32 -15.03 -3.92
N SER A 427 13.06 -16.04 -3.44
CA SER A 427 12.53 -17.35 -3.05
C SER A 427 12.24 -17.44 -1.53
N ASP A 428 12.22 -16.30 -0.84
CA ASP A 428 12.01 -16.19 0.61
C ASP A 428 13.09 -16.96 1.41
N ARG A 429 14.35 -16.94 0.93
CA ARG A 429 15.50 -17.55 1.62
C ARG A 429 16.43 -16.50 2.19
N THR A 430 16.84 -16.68 3.45
CA THR A 430 17.86 -15.83 4.04
C THR A 430 19.23 -16.15 3.43
N MET A 431 19.79 -15.19 2.72
CA MET A 431 21.09 -15.19 2.10
C MET A 431 22.11 -14.53 3.02
N VAL A 432 23.17 -15.25 3.36
CA VAL A 432 24.25 -14.78 4.24
C VAL A 432 25.60 -14.82 3.55
N PRO A 433 26.54 -13.93 3.92
CA PRO A 433 27.94 -14.07 3.50
C PRO A 433 28.55 -15.38 4.02
N LEU A 434 28.99 -16.21 3.09
CA LEU A 434 29.45 -17.58 3.34
C LEU A 434 30.55 -17.66 4.40
N ARG A 435 31.60 -16.82 4.29
CA ARG A 435 32.78 -16.95 5.17
C ARG A 435 32.43 -16.74 6.65
N ALA A 436 31.72 -15.66 6.96
CA ALA A 436 31.38 -15.30 8.34
C ALA A 436 30.47 -16.33 9.02
N ILE A 437 29.52 -16.91 8.26
CA ILE A 437 28.63 -17.93 8.83
C ILE A 437 29.36 -19.27 9.06
N LEU A 438 30.30 -19.64 8.18
CA LEU A 438 31.07 -20.88 8.34
C LEU A 438 32.04 -20.84 9.50
N GLU A 439 32.68 -19.69 9.73
CA GLU A 439 33.50 -19.45 10.93
C GLU A 439 32.66 -19.64 12.20
N ALA A 440 31.46 -19.05 12.25
CA ALA A 440 30.55 -19.20 13.39
C ALA A 440 30.08 -20.66 13.59
N LEU A 441 29.94 -21.44 12.51
CA LEU A 441 29.56 -22.85 12.59
C LEU A 441 30.76 -23.79 12.84
N GLY A 442 32.00 -23.28 12.84
CA GLY A 442 33.21 -24.11 12.95
C GLY A 442 33.47 -24.99 11.72
N ALA A 443 33.03 -24.56 10.53
CA ALA A 443 33.21 -25.26 9.27
C ALA A 443 34.42 -24.73 8.48
N ARG A 444 35.03 -25.56 7.65
CA ARG A 444 36.10 -25.16 6.71
C ARG A 444 35.51 -24.89 5.33
N VAL A 445 36.04 -23.89 4.64
CA VAL A 445 35.67 -23.55 3.27
C VAL A 445 36.88 -23.60 2.36
N ASP A 446 36.68 -24.20 1.19
CA ASP A 446 37.57 -24.05 0.04
C ASP A 446 36.75 -23.45 -1.11
N TYR A 447 37.35 -22.49 -1.82
CA TYR A 447 36.71 -21.81 -2.94
C TYR A 447 37.61 -21.87 -4.15
N ASP A 448 37.14 -22.54 -5.19
CA ASP A 448 37.81 -22.60 -6.49
C ASP A 448 37.24 -21.48 -7.38
N SER A 449 38.06 -20.47 -7.63
CA SER A 449 37.67 -19.31 -8.45
C SER A 449 37.48 -19.65 -9.92
N ASP A 450 38.19 -20.67 -10.42
CA ASP A 450 38.17 -21.05 -11.83
C ASP A 450 36.97 -21.96 -12.13
N ALA A 451 36.65 -22.87 -11.20
CA ALA A 451 35.47 -23.73 -11.28
C ALA A 451 34.17 -23.04 -10.81
N ARG A 452 34.27 -21.89 -10.12
CA ARG A 452 33.15 -21.19 -9.46
C ARG A 452 32.43 -22.06 -8.42
N ASP A 453 33.19 -22.93 -7.79
CA ASP A 453 32.73 -23.94 -6.86
C ASP A 453 33.13 -23.64 -5.42
N ILE A 454 32.22 -23.95 -4.51
CA ILE A 454 32.36 -23.75 -3.08
C ILE A 454 32.28 -25.11 -2.42
N THR A 455 33.34 -25.52 -1.73
CA THR A 455 33.36 -26.75 -0.94
C THR A 455 33.36 -26.40 0.55
N VAL A 456 32.40 -26.92 1.29
CA VAL A 456 32.26 -26.70 2.74
C VAL A 456 32.37 -28.02 3.47
N THR A 457 33.24 -28.09 4.47
CA THR A 457 33.44 -29.30 5.27
C THR A 457 33.23 -29.04 6.76
N ARG A 458 32.39 -29.84 7.42
CA ARG A 458 32.14 -29.78 8.86
C ARG A 458 31.85 -31.19 9.41
N GLN A 459 32.54 -31.58 10.48
CA GLN A 459 32.34 -32.86 11.18
C GLN A 459 32.25 -34.09 10.24
N GLY A 460 33.11 -34.15 9.20
CA GLY A 460 33.16 -35.25 8.24
C GLY A 460 32.12 -35.21 7.12
N LYS A 461 31.20 -34.24 7.12
CA LYS A 461 30.31 -33.95 5.98
C LYS A 461 30.94 -32.95 5.03
N THR A 462 30.77 -33.18 3.74
CA THR A 462 31.21 -32.26 2.67
C THR A 462 30.01 -31.84 1.83
N VAL A 463 29.88 -30.54 1.62
CA VAL A 463 28.82 -29.94 0.80
C VAL A 463 29.47 -29.13 -0.31
N HIS A 464 29.07 -29.39 -1.55
CA HIS A 464 29.48 -28.63 -2.73
C HIS A 464 28.33 -27.74 -3.19
N PHE A 465 28.63 -26.46 -3.39
CA PHE A 465 27.73 -25.49 -3.98
C PHE A 465 28.38 -24.90 -5.23
N ALA A 466 27.69 -24.99 -6.37
CA ALA A 466 28.08 -24.26 -7.57
C ALA A 466 27.38 -22.89 -7.62
N LEU A 467 28.11 -21.83 -7.95
CA LEU A 467 27.52 -20.50 -8.10
C LEU A 467 26.45 -20.48 -9.22
N ASN A 468 25.33 -19.80 -8.95
CA ASN A 468 24.16 -19.71 -9.83
C ASN A 468 23.49 -21.05 -10.18
N SER A 469 23.78 -22.12 -9.42
CA SER A 469 23.12 -23.41 -9.54
C SER A 469 22.14 -23.63 -8.39
N SER A 470 20.99 -24.24 -8.70
CA SER A 470 20.03 -24.71 -7.71
C SER A 470 20.36 -26.12 -7.19
N VAL A 471 21.43 -26.74 -7.68
CA VAL A 471 21.88 -28.07 -7.25
C VAL A 471 23.08 -27.93 -6.32
N ALA A 472 22.99 -28.54 -5.15
CA ALA A 472 24.11 -28.75 -4.22
C ALA A 472 24.39 -30.25 -4.08
N GLU A 473 25.64 -30.63 -3.85
CA GLU A 473 25.98 -32.04 -3.57
C GLU A 473 26.35 -32.19 -2.09
N VAL A 474 25.73 -33.12 -1.39
CA VAL A 474 25.97 -33.40 0.01
C VAL A 474 26.53 -34.82 0.12
N ASN A 475 27.81 -34.95 0.47
CA ASN A 475 28.54 -36.23 0.49
C ASN A 475 28.45 -37.03 -0.83
N GLY A 476 28.35 -36.33 -1.96
CA GLY A 476 28.22 -36.93 -3.31
C GLY A 476 26.79 -37.12 -3.79
N ASP A 477 25.78 -36.88 -2.96
CA ASP A 477 24.37 -36.95 -3.37
C ASP A 477 23.82 -35.58 -3.73
N SER A 478 23.21 -35.45 -4.92
CA SER A 478 22.61 -34.18 -5.37
C SER A 478 21.32 -33.83 -4.61
N ARG A 479 21.19 -32.55 -4.24
CA ARG A 479 20.03 -31.94 -3.58
C ARG A 479 19.61 -30.69 -4.34
N ILE A 480 18.30 -30.54 -4.55
CA ILE A 480 17.73 -29.37 -5.22
C ILE A 480 17.34 -28.33 -4.16
N MET A 481 17.77 -27.09 -4.40
CA MET A 481 17.41 -25.89 -3.65
C MET A 481 16.43 -25.06 -4.49
N ASP A 482 15.57 -24.29 -3.83
CA ASP A 482 14.67 -23.35 -4.51
C ASP A 482 15.28 -21.95 -4.73
N THR A 483 16.56 -21.81 -4.42
CA THR A 483 17.38 -20.65 -4.75
C THR A 483 18.81 -21.09 -5.06
N THR A 484 19.65 -20.15 -5.46
CA THR A 484 21.04 -20.39 -5.88
C THR A 484 22.02 -19.52 -5.09
N PRO A 485 23.23 -20.02 -4.78
CA PRO A 485 24.34 -19.19 -4.32
C PRO A 485 24.69 -18.12 -5.36
N VAL A 486 24.90 -16.87 -4.93
CA VAL A 486 25.23 -15.76 -5.83
C VAL A 486 26.39 -14.93 -5.30
N ILE A 487 27.02 -14.16 -6.18
CA ILE A 487 27.96 -13.11 -5.76
C ILE A 487 27.20 -11.78 -5.69
N LYS A 488 27.21 -11.14 -4.53
CA LYS A 488 26.65 -9.80 -4.31
C LYS A 488 27.60 -8.95 -3.49
N ASN A 489 27.86 -7.71 -3.91
CA ASN A 489 28.79 -6.80 -3.23
C ASN A 489 30.19 -7.41 -2.96
N SER A 490 30.73 -8.17 -3.92
CA SER A 490 32.01 -8.90 -3.78
C SER A 490 32.04 -9.92 -2.63
N ARG A 491 30.88 -10.47 -2.26
CA ARG A 491 30.74 -11.57 -1.30
C ARG A 491 29.92 -12.70 -1.91
N THR A 492 30.34 -13.93 -1.62
CA THR A 492 29.57 -15.13 -1.91
C THR A 492 28.45 -15.24 -0.90
N MET A 493 27.21 -15.18 -1.38
CA MET A 493 25.99 -15.25 -0.60
C MET A 493 25.37 -16.63 -0.78
N VAL A 494 25.11 -17.32 0.32
CA VAL A 494 24.51 -18.65 0.32
C VAL A 494 23.20 -18.68 1.09
N PRO A 495 22.25 -19.55 0.69
CA PRO A 495 21.00 -19.71 1.42
C PRO A 495 21.23 -20.44 2.75
N LEU A 496 21.04 -19.72 3.84
CA LEU A 496 21.36 -20.15 5.20
C LEU A 496 20.62 -21.42 5.62
N ARG A 497 19.37 -21.57 5.17
CA ARG A 497 18.55 -22.75 5.48
C ARG A 497 19.24 -24.04 5.05
N TYR A 498 19.69 -24.10 3.80
CA TYR A 498 20.35 -25.29 3.25
C TYR A 498 21.71 -25.54 3.89
N LEU A 499 22.44 -24.48 4.22
CA LEU A 499 23.67 -24.60 4.97
C LEU A 499 23.44 -25.26 6.35
N GLY A 500 22.40 -24.84 7.08
CA GLY A 500 22.05 -25.46 8.35
C GLY A 500 21.55 -26.89 8.21
N GLU A 501 20.60 -27.14 7.31
CA GLU A 501 20.00 -28.46 7.08
C GLU A 501 21.04 -29.51 6.67
N PHE A 502 21.98 -29.17 5.77
CA PHE A 502 22.99 -30.13 5.29
C PHE A 502 24.05 -30.47 6.37
N PHE A 503 24.20 -29.62 7.38
CA PHE A 503 25.07 -29.84 8.54
C PHE A 503 24.29 -30.21 9.82
N ASP A 504 23.07 -30.74 9.69
CA ASP A 504 22.21 -31.18 10.79
C ASP A 504 21.94 -30.11 11.87
N CYS A 505 21.97 -28.83 11.51
CA CYS A 505 21.64 -27.74 12.42
C CYS A 505 20.14 -27.42 12.38
N SER A 506 19.58 -26.99 13.51
CA SER A 506 18.25 -26.38 13.53
C SER A 506 18.35 -24.93 13.08
N VAL A 507 17.52 -24.50 12.12
CA VAL A 507 17.46 -23.12 11.64
C VAL A 507 16.04 -22.59 11.83
N VAL A 508 15.88 -21.58 12.67
CA VAL A 508 14.58 -20.98 13.00
C VAL A 508 14.59 -19.50 12.66
N TRP A 509 13.69 -19.09 11.79
CA TRP A 509 13.42 -17.66 11.55
C TRP A 509 12.54 -17.11 12.69
N LYS A 510 12.92 -15.94 13.23
CA LYS A 510 12.17 -15.17 14.23
C LYS A 510 11.66 -13.88 13.58
N PRO A 511 10.46 -13.88 12.98
CA PRO A 511 9.95 -12.75 12.20
C PRO A 511 9.90 -11.44 13.00
N SER A 512 9.45 -11.51 14.25
CA SER A 512 9.32 -10.34 15.15
C SER A 512 10.67 -9.69 15.50
N LEU A 513 11.76 -10.46 15.47
CA LEU A 513 13.11 -9.99 15.80
C LEU A 513 13.97 -9.72 14.56
N ARG A 514 13.45 -10.03 13.35
CA ARG A 514 14.22 -10.09 12.10
C ARG A 514 15.56 -10.82 12.28
N ALA A 515 15.48 -11.97 12.95
CA ALA A 515 16.64 -12.76 13.33
C ALA A 515 16.51 -14.21 12.88
N VAL A 516 17.62 -14.81 12.43
CA VAL A 516 17.74 -16.26 12.28
C VAL A 516 18.48 -16.80 13.50
N GLU A 517 17.93 -17.81 14.14
CA GLU A 517 18.58 -18.56 15.21
C GLU A 517 18.99 -19.92 14.67
N ILE A 518 20.28 -20.23 14.80
CA ILE A 518 20.86 -21.52 14.45
C ILE A 518 21.29 -22.21 15.73
N THR A 519 20.83 -23.44 15.93
CA THR A 519 21.27 -24.30 17.02
C THR A 519 22.07 -25.45 16.44
N THR A 520 23.34 -25.53 16.82
CA THR A 520 24.21 -26.65 16.45
C THR A 520 23.96 -27.83 17.41
N GLY A 521 23.94 -29.05 16.87
CA GLY A 521 23.69 -30.28 17.62
C GLY A 521 24.94 -30.89 18.24
#